data_AF-A0A399Q1P9-F1
#
_entry.id   AF-A0A399Q1P9-F1
#
_cell.length_a   1.000
_cell.length_b   1.000
_cell.length_c   1.000
_cell.angle_alpha   90.00
_cell.angle_beta   90.00
_cell.angle_gamma   90.00
#
_symmetry.space_group_name_H-M   'P 1'
#
loop_
_entity.id
_entity.type
_entity.pdbx_description
1 polymer ?
#
loop_
_entity_poly.entity_id
_entity_poly.type
_entity_poly.pdbx_seq_one_letter_code
_entity_poly.pdbx_strand_id
1 'polypeptide(L)'
;MAYSLWIYPVFEEVDITNSAVVGVVTSKEYQSITNGQFEKLASYNEGSLSENDFVRYDLHGVQGFKGVVVKFDLNLVPVSEERSGGGHKYKYESVYRLSLNFVHLVVFLIIEACILLFGWYFLLWKPPAAQIEFEEDVLRNFFAFETGENASSNLSVEERVELLFRKFHRFAKDLSVRKRNRPALLVEDEYDVQYLVFALLRMYFSNVKSEDIAPNVLGGGSRVDFSIPDEELVVEVKMARASMTDRSLADELILDIARYQSHTACKTIIFFVYDPDGHIRNPTALKKEFCAASDKLKVIVVFAPDY
;
A
#
# COMPACT_ATOMS: atom_id res chain seq x y z
N MET A 1 23.03 7.13 14.13
CA MET A 1 23.92 5.98 13.81
C MET A 1 25.21 5.96 14.64
N ALA A 2 25.84 7.09 14.95
CA ALA A 2 27.09 7.11 15.74
C ALA A 2 26.90 6.76 17.24
N TYR A 3 25.82 7.23 17.87
CA TYR A 3 25.59 7.04 19.31
C TYR A 3 25.26 5.58 19.70
N SER A 4 24.53 4.84 18.86
CA SER A 4 24.22 3.43 19.10
C SER A 4 25.48 2.56 19.23
N LEU A 5 26.58 2.90 18.55
CA LEU A 5 27.87 2.20 18.67
C LEU A 5 28.52 2.30 20.06
N TRP A 6 28.09 3.25 20.89
CA TRP A 6 28.58 3.43 22.25
C TRP A 6 27.79 2.64 23.28
N ILE A 7 26.53 2.30 22.97
CA ILE A 7 25.58 1.72 23.93
C ILE A 7 25.02 0.36 23.52
N TYR A 8 25.28 -0.10 22.29
CA TYR A 8 24.76 -1.37 21.77
C TYR A 8 24.98 -2.59 22.69
N PRO A 9 26.08 -2.71 23.48
CA PRO A 9 26.28 -3.91 24.29
C PRO A 9 25.21 -4.11 25.38
N VAL A 10 24.50 -3.05 25.80
CA VAL A 10 23.37 -3.16 26.74
C VAL A 10 22.16 -3.88 26.12
N PHE A 11 22.06 -3.93 24.79
CA PHE A 11 20.99 -4.61 24.07
C PHE A 11 21.36 -6.01 23.58
N GLU A 12 22.61 -6.44 23.80
CA GLU A 12 23.07 -7.81 23.55
C GLU A 12 22.67 -8.72 24.72
N GLU A 13 22.72 -10.03 24.49
CA GLU A 13 22.56 -11.01 25.57
C GLU A 13 23.65 -10.79 26.64
N VAL A 14 23.29 -10.91 27.92
CA VAL A 14 24.19 -10.61 29.05
C VAL A 14 24.91 -11.89 29.46
N ASP A 15 25.93 -12.25 28.68
CA ASP A 15 26.78 -13.41 28.92
C ASP A 15 28.27 -13.09 28.65
N ILE A 16 29.12 -14.12 28.62
CA ILE A 16 30.56 -13.97 28.35
C ILE A 16 30.87 -13.54 26.91
N THR A 17 29.92 -13.68 25.98
CA THR A 17 30.07 -13.32 24.57
C THR A 17 29.73 -11.85 24.30
N ASN A 18 29.04 -11.20 25.24
CA ASN A 18 28.69 -9.79 25.17
C ASN A 18 29.92 -8.91 24.90
N SER A 19 29.81 -8.00 23.94
CA SER A 19 30.93 -7.16 23.48
C SER A 19 31.56 -6.33 24.60
N ALA A 20 30.78 -5.81 25.53
CA ALA A 20 31.30 -5.04 26.66
C ALA A 20 31.95 -5.95 27.71
N VAL A 21 31.41 -7.15 27.93
CA VAL A 21 31.99 -8.13 28.84
C VAL A 21 33.34 -8.61 28.31
N VAL A 22 33.43 -8.97 27.02
CA VAL A 22 34.70 -9.33 26.36
C VAL A 22 35.72 -8.19 26.47
N GLY A 23 35.28 -6.95 26.22
CA GLY A 23 36.14 -5.77 26.35
C GLY A 23 36.67 -5.54 27.76
N VAL A 24 35.87 -5.83 28.78
CA VAL A 24 36.26 -5.74 30.20
C VAL A 24 37.18 -6.89 30.60
N VAL A 25 36.84 -8.14 30.28
CA VAL A 25 37.65 -9.33 30.65
C VAL A 25 39.03 -9.31 30.00
N THR A 26 39.14 -8.75 28.80
CA THR A 26 40.43 -8.58 28.10
C THR A 26 41.22 -7.34 28.53
N SER A 27 40.65 -6.49 29.38
CA SER A 27 41.32 -5.27 29.85
C SER A 27 42.44 -5.58 30.84
N LYS A 28 43.44 -4.68 30.89
CA LYS A 28 44.54 -4.80 31.84
C LYS A 28 44.07 -4.65 33.28
N GLU A 29 43.09 -3.77 33.51
CA GLU A 29 42.52 -3.52 34.84
C GLU A 29 41.84 -4.79 35.39
N TYR A 30 40.99 -5.44 34.61
CA TYR A 30 40.36 -6.71 35.00
C TYR A 30 41.40 -7.80 35.27
N GLN A 31 42.39 -7.96 34.37
CA GLN A 31 43.46 -8.94 34.53
C GLN A 31 44.31 -8.67 35.78
N SER A 32 44.59 -7.40 36.10
CA SER A 32 45.34 -7.04 37.30
C SER A 32 44.63 -7.43 38.61
N ILE A 33 43.29 -7.45 38.60
CA ILE A 33 42.47 -7.81 39.77
C ILE A 33 42.33 -9.33 39.87
N THR A 34 42.20 -10.02 38.74
CA THR A 34 41.78 -11.42 38.68
C THR A 34 42.93 -12.42 38.53
N ASN A 35 43.97 -12.11 37.76
CA ASN A 35 45.04 -13.08 37.41
C ASN A 35 45.68 -13.70 38.64
N GLY A 36 46.05 -12.89 39.64
CA GLY A 36 46.71 -13.39 40.84
C GLY A 36 45.85 -14.37 41.66
N GLN A 37 44.52 -14.23 41.62
CA GLN A 37 43.62 -15.19 42.27
C GLN A 37 43.31 -16.40 41.40
N PHE A 38 43.21 -16.23 40.09
CA PHE A 38 43.06 -17.35 39.17
C PHE A 38 44.28 -18.29 39.18
N GLU A 39 45.49 -17.73 39.27
CA GLU A 39 46.73 -18.51 39.42
C GLU A 39 46.77 -19.29 40.75
N LYS A 40 46.33 -18.66 41.85
CA LYS A 40 46.21 -19.32 43.17
C LYS A 40 45.16 -20.43 43.15
N LEU A 41 44.03 -20.19 42.51
CA LEU A 41 42.97 -21.19 42.34
C LEU A 41 43.45 -22.38 41.50
N ALA A 42 44.17 -22.13 40.40
CA ALA A 42 44.76 -23.19 39.58
C ALA A 42 45.74 -24.04 40.41
N SER A 43 46.67 -23.39 41.13
CA SER A 43 47.63 -24.05 42.02
C SER A 43 46.94 -24.86 43.13
N TYR A 44 45.86 -24.32 43.71
CA TYR A 44 45.03 -25.04 44.67
C TYR A 44 44.42 -26.29 44.02
N ASN A 45 43.71 -26.14 42.90
CA ASN A 45 43.02 -27.25 42.23
C ASN A 45 43.97 -28.38 41.76
N GLU A 46 45.21 -28.04 41.40
CA GLU A 46 46.26 -29.00 41.02
C GLU A 46 46.91 -29.71 42.22
N GLY A 47 46.67 -29.24 43.44
CA GLY A 47 47.22 -29.83 44.67
C GLY A 47 48.55 -29.23 45.12
N SER A 48 49.08 -28.21 44.43
CA SER A 48 50.37 -27.59 44.77
C SER A 48 50.28 -26.57 45.91
N LEU A 49 49.11 -25.97 46.14
CA LEU A 49 48.87 -25.00 47.23
C LEU A 49 48.01 -25.60 48.34
N SER A 50 48.43 -25.59 49.61
CA SER A 50 47.65 -26.24 50.68
C SER A 50 46.29 -25.56 50.96
N GLU A 51 45.37 -26.26 51.63
CA GLU A 51 44.06 -25.70 52.00
C GLU A 51 44.15 -24.49 52.93
N ASN A 52 45.18 -24.43 53.78
CA ASN A 52 45.40 -23.30 54.69
C ASN A 52 45.95 -22.06 53.97
N ASP A 53 46.59 -22.25 52.82
CA ASP A 53 47.23 -21.17 52.05
C ASP A 53 46.30 -20.59 50.97
N PHE A 54 45.16 -21.25 50.68
CA PHE A 54 44.17 -20.79 49.72
C PHE A 54 43.00 -20.08 50.41
N VAL A 55 42.98 -18.75 50.31
CA VAL A 55 41.89 -17.92 50.81
C VAL A 55 40.74 -17.95 49.81
N ARG A 56 39.58 -18.48 50.22
CA ARG A 56 38.36 -18.54 49.42
C ARG A 56 37.59 -17.23 49.53
N TYR A 57 37.45 -16.50 48.43
CA TYR A 57 36.62 -15.30 48.38
C TYR A 57 36.12 -15.00 46.97
N ASP A 58 34.96 -14.36 46.91
CA ASP A 58 34.34 -13.90 45.68
C ASP A 58 35.00 -12.61 45.19
N LEU A 59 35.05 -12.43 43.87
CA LEU A 59 35.60 -11.22 43.26
C LEU A 59 34.49 -10.40 42.66
N HIS A 60 34.45 -9.12 42.99
CA HIS A 60 33.46 -8.19 42.47
C HIS A 60 34.19 -7.00 41.85
N GLY A 61 33.64 -6.46 40.77
CA GLY A 61 34.21 -5.28 40.16
C GLY A 61 33.24 -4.55 39.25
N VAL A 62 33.59 -3.29 38.97
CA VAL A 62 32.82 -2.40 38.10
C VAL A 62 33.80 -1.74 37.15
N GLN A 63 33.57 -1.90 35.85
CA GLN A 63 34.43 -1.31 34.83
C GLN A 63 33.62 -0.71 33.69
N GLY A 64 34.09 0.42 33.17
CA GLY A 64 33.49 1.07 32.01
C GLY A 64 34.04 0.50 30.71
N PHE A 65 33.16 0.29 29.73
CA PHE A 65 33.51 0.01 28.35
C PHE A 65 32.61 0.84 27.43
N LYS A 66 33.21 1.80 26.70
CA LYS A 66 32.47 2.80 25.92
C LYS A 66 31.42 3.53 26.78
N GLY A 67 30.16 3.53 26.37
CA GLY A 67 29.04 4.13 27.09
C GLY A 67 28.40 3.23 28.13
N VAL A 68 28.95 2.04 28.36
CA VAL A 68 28.39 0.99 29.21
C VAL A 68 29.26 0.80 30.44
N VAL A 69 28.62 0.51 31.57
CA VAL A 69 29.23 0.07 32.81
C VAL A 69 28.91 -1.41 32.98
N VAL A 70 29.95 -2.23 33.08
CA VAL A 70 29.88 -3.66 33.34
C VAL A 70 30.19 -3.88 34.81
N LYS A 71 29.23 -4.45 35.54
CA LYS A 71 29.45 -5.00 36.88
C LYS A 71 29.65 -6.50 36.72
N PHE A 72 30.66 -7.06 37.37
CA PHE A 72 30.92 -8.49 37.35
C PHE A 72 31.06 -9.01 38.78
N ASP A 73 30.44 -10.15 39.02
CA ASP A 73 30.49 -10.92 40.25
C ASP A 73 31.03 -12.31 39.89
N LEU A 74 32.22 -12.65 40.37
CA LEU A 74 32.84 -13.96 40.19
C LEU A 74 32.69 -14.73 41.51
N ASN A 75 31.71 -15.63 41.54
CA ASN A 75 31.41 -16.41 42.73
C ASN A 75 32.22 -17.70 42.74
N LEU A 76 32.93 -17.98 43.82
CA LEU A 76 33.72 -19.19 43.95
C LEU A 76 32.82 -20.36 44.36
N VAL A 77 32.61 -21.30 43.44
CA VAL A 77 31.70 -22.44 43.62
C VAL A 77 32.46 -23.77 43.58
N PRO A 78 32.09 -24.76 44.42
CA PRO A 78 32.72 -26.09 44.39
C PRO A 78 32.35 -26.83 43.10
N VAL A 79 33.29 -27.62 42.60
CA VAL A 79 33.11 -28.52 41.45
C VAL A 79 33.01 -29.95 41.97
N SER A 80 32.22 -30.78 41.29
CA SER A 80 32.02 -32.19 41.65
C SER A 80 33.28 -33.05 41.51
N GLU A 81 34.33 -32.56 40.84
CA GLU A 81 35.60 -33.24 40.69
C GLU A 81 36.43 -33.18 41.98
N GLU A 82 37.02 -34.31 42.35
CA GLU A 82 37.95 -34.38 43.47
C GLU A 82 39.29 -33.74 43.10
N ARG A 83 39.84 -33.06 44.09
CA ARG A 83 41.14 -32.42 44.03
C ARG A 83 42.26 -33.46 44.18
N SER A 84 43.38 -33.26 43.46
CA SER A 84 44.61 -34.00 43.70
C SER A 84 45.10 -33.76 45.14
N GLY A 85 45.00 -34.78 46.00
CA GLY A 85 45.31 -34.67 47.44
C GLY A 85 44.10 -34.66 48.38
N GLY A 86 42.88 -34.80 47.87
CA GLY A 86 41.64 -34.85 48.64
C GLY A 86 40.94 -33.50 48.78
N GLY A 87 39.61 -33.52 48.90
CA GLY A 87 38.76 -32.33 48.99
C GLY A 87 38.16 -31.90 47.64
N HIS A 88 37.44 -30.77 47.66
CA HIS A 88 36.73 -30.23 46.49
C HIS A 88 37.63 -29.30 45.67
N LYS A 89 37.54 -29.40 44.33
CA LYS A 89 37.97 -28.33 43.43
C LYS A 89 36.98 -27.17 43.47
N TYR A 90 37.44 -25.98 43.10
CA TYR A 90 36.58 -24.80 42.95
C TYR A 90 36.73 -24.20 41.55
N LYS A 91 35.71 -23.49 41.10
CA LYS A 91 35.75 -22.63 39.91
C LYS A 91 35.07 -21.30 40.20
N TYR A 92 35.40 -20.28 39.42
CA TYR A 92 34.63 -19.05 39.42
C TYR A 92 33.47 -19.16 38.44
N GLU A 93 32.27 -18.86 38.91
CA GLU A 93 31.09 -18.66 38.08
C GLU A 93 30.84 -17.15 37.95
N SER A 94 30.83 -16.66 36.72
CA SER A 94 30.72 -15.24 36.42
C SER A 94 29.27 -14.81 36.19
N VAL A 95 28.83 -13.81 36.93
CA VAL A 95 27.56 -13.12 36.72
C VAL A 95 27.85 -11.68 36.31
N TYR A 96 27.33 -11.28 35.15
CA TYR A 96 27.52 -9.93 34.62
C TYR A 96 26.22 -9.14 34.70
N ARG A 97 26.33 -7.83 34.98
CA ARG A 97 25.22 -6.88 34.87
C ARG A 97 25.69 -5.66 34.12
N LEU A 98 24.97 -5.31 33.06
CA LEU A 98 25.28 -4.16 32.23
C LEU A 98 24.31 -3.03 32.55
N SER A 99 24.83 -1.80 32.51
CA SER A 99 24.04 -0.58 32.63
C SER A 99 24.67 0.52 31.80
N LEU A 100 23.89 1.49 31.34
CA LEU A 100 24.46 2.68 30.71
C LEU A 100 25.18 3.53 31.76
N ASN A 101 26.30 4.13 31.35
CA ASN A 101 26.89 5.22 32.11
C ASN A 101 25.89 6.39 32.14
N PHE A 102 25.82 7.11 33.27
CA PHE A 102 24.92 8.25 33.47
C PHE A 102 24.91 9.25 32.30
N VAL A 103 26.07 9.64 31.78
CA VAL A 103 26.14 10.58 30.64
C VAL A 103 25.44 10.02 29.41
N HIS A 104 25.66 8.73 29.13
CA HIS A 104 25.06 8.07 28.00
C HIS A 104 23.55 7.87 28.23
N LEU A 105 23.13 7.47 29.43
CA LEU A 105 21.72 7.38 29.78
C LEU A 105 20.97 8.70 29.52
N VAL A 106 21.54 9.84 29.92
CA VAL A 106 20.94 11.16 29.68
C VAL A 106 20.82 11.44 28.17
N VAL A 107 21.86 11.17 27.39
CA VAL A 107 21.82 11.35 25.92
C VAL A 107 20.78 10.44 25.28
N PHE A 108 20.66 9.19 25.73
CA PHE A 108 19.66 8.24 25.26
C PHE A 108 18.24 8.79 25.46
N LEU A 109 17.94 9.27 26.67
CA LEU A 109 16.63 9.86 26.99
C LEU A 109 16.32 11.12 26.19
N ILE A 110 17.33 11.98 25.94
CA ILE A 110 17.15 13.17 25.09
C ILE A 110 16.80 12.76 23.67
N ILE A 111 17.50 11.76 23.11
CA ILE A 111 17.23 11.26 21.75
C ILE A 111 15.81 10.70 21.66
N GLU A 112 15.37 9.88 22.64
CA GLU A 112 14.00 9.37 22.68
C GLU A 112 12.97 10.49 22.76
N ALA A 113 13.18 11.49 23.62
CA ALA A 113 12.30 12.65 23.72
C ALA A 113 12.24 13.45 22.41
N CYS A 114 13.37 13.65 21.73
CA CYS A 114 13.40 14.31 20.43
C CYS A 114 12.63 13.53 19.36
N ILE A 115 12.73 12.20 19.33
CA ILE A 115 11.99 11.35 18.39
C ILE A 115 10.48 11.46 18.66
N LEU A 116 10.07 11.40 19.93
CA LEU A 116 8.66 11.55 20.32
C LEU A 116 8.12 12.95 19.98
N LEU A 117 8.88 14.00 20.25
CA LEU A 117 8.50 15.38 19.90
C LEU A 117 8.45 15.59 18.39
N PHE A 118 9.36 14.98 17.63
CA PHE A 118 9.35 15.03 16.17
C PHE A 118 8.13 14.29 15.60
N GLY A 119 7.82 13.09 16.12
CA GLY A 119 6.62 12.35 15.76
C GLY A 119 5.34 13.12 16.09
N TRP A 120 5.29 13.74 17.27
CA TRP A 120 4.17 14.60 17.68
C TRP A 120 4.02 15.83 16.79
N TYR A 121 5.12 16.50 16.46
CA TYR A 121 5.13 17.62 15.52
C TYR A 121 4.63 17.20 14.15
N PHE A 122 5.08 16.06 13.63
CA PHE A 122 4.64 15.52 12.35
C PHE A 122 3.13 15.19 12.35
N LEU A 123 2.60 14.61 13.44
CA LEU A 123 1.17 14.34 13.58
C LEU A 123 0.31 15.61 13.63
N LEU A 124 0.85 16.71 14.14
CA LEU A 124 0.18 18.01 14.18
C LEU A 124 0.43 18.84 12.91
N TRP A 125 1.36 18.44 12.07
CA TRP A 125 1.68 19.17 10.85
C TRP A 125 0.61 18.88 9.81
N LYS A 126 -0.28 19.86 9.59
CA LYS A 126 -1.20 19.83 8.46
C LYS A 126 -0.48 20.24 7.17
N PRO A 127 -0.55 19.45 6.10
CA PRO A 127 -0.05 19.88 4.81
C PRO A 127 -0.81 21.11 4.30
N PRO A 128 -0.25 21.90 3.37
CA PRO A 128 -0.95 23.00 2.72
C PRO A 128 -2.23 22.50 2.04
N ALA A 129 -3.29 23.32 2.05
CA ALA A 129 -4.60 22.94 1.50
C ALA A 129 -4.52 22.40 0.05
N ALA A 130 -3.68 23.01 -0.79
CA ALA A 130 -3.47 22.58 -2.17
C ALA A 130 -2.85 21.17 -2.30
N GLN A 131 -2.02 20.76 -1.35
CA GLN A 131 -1.43 19.42 -1.33
C GLN A 131 -2.47 18.39 -0.88
N ILE A 132 -3.30 18.73 0.11
CA ILE A 132 -4.40 17.88 0.57
C ILE A 132 -5.40 17.63 -0.58
N GLU A 133 -5.80 18.68 -1.30
CA GLU A 133 -6.72 18.58 -2.43
C GLU A 133 -6.16 17.67 -3.54
N PHE A 134 -4.86 17.81 -3.85
CA PHE A 134 -4.18 16.95 -4.81
C PHE A 134 -4.08 15.48 -4.35
N GLU A 135 -3.69 15.25 -3.09
CA GLU A 135 -3.61 13.91 -2.51
C GLU A 135 -4.99 13.24 -2.44
N GLU A 136 -6.03 13.98 -2.06
CA GLU A 136 -7.41 13.49 -2.07
C GLU A 136 -7.86 13.11 -3.49
N ASP A 137 -7.55 13.91 -4.50
CA ASP A 137 -7.91 13.59 -5.89
C ASP A 137 -7.15 12.36 -6.41
N VAL A 138 -5.85 12.23 -6.08
CA VAL A 138 -5.05 11.04 -6.41
C VAL A 138 -5.59 9.79 -5.71
N LEU A 139 -5.86 9.87 -4.41
CA LEU A 139 -6.40 8.74 -3.63
C LEU A 139 -7.80 8.36 -4.10
N ARG A 140 -8.66 9.33 -4.40
CA ARG A 140 -9.99 9.09 -4.96
C ARG A 140 -9.90 8.38 -6.30
N ASN A 141 -9.01 8.81 -7.19
CA ASN A 141 -8.80 8.17 -8.48
C ASN A 141 -8.18 6.76 -8.35
N PHE A 142 -7.27 6.57 -7.40
CA PHE A 142 -6.61 5.29 -7.13
C PHE A 142 -7.58 4.29 -6.50
N PHE A 143 -8.30 4.67 -5.45
CA PHE A 143 -9.29 3.82 -4.80
C PHE A 143 -10.57 3.64 -5.63
N ALA A 144 -10.92 4.55 -6.55
CA ALA A 144 -11.96 4.33 -7.55
C ALA A 144 -11.60 3.22 -8.56
N PHE A 145 -10.33 2.77 -8.59
CA PHE A 145 -9.87 1.64 -9.38
C PHE A 145 -9.83 0.33 -8.56
N GLU A 146 -9.43 0.39 -7.28
CA GLU A 146 -9.32 -0.80 -6.41
C GLU A 146 -10.62 -1.21 -5.69
N THR A 147 -11.59 -0.32 -5.48
CA THR A 147 -12.88 -0.66 -4.85
C THR A 147 -13.83 -1.48 -5.75
N GLY A 148 -13.38 -1.87 -6.95
CA GLY A 148 -14.16 -2.62 -7.94
C GLY A 148 -14.66 -4.01 -7.49
N GLU A 149 -14.08 -4.63 -6.46
CA GLU A 149 -14.55 -5.94 -5.97
C GLU A 149 -15.73 -5.86 -5.00
N ASN A 150 -15.91 -4.76 -4.24
CA ASN A 150 -17.03 -4.64 -3.29
C ASN A 150 -18.04 -3.53 -3.63
N ALA A 151 -17.64 -2.47 -4.35
CA ALA A 151 -18.57 -1.42 -4.79
C ALA A 151 -19.43 -1.87 -5.98
N SER A 152 -18.96 -2.83 -6.77
CA SER A 152 -19.75 -3.36 -7.89
C SER A 152 -21.06 -3.98 -7.39
N SER A 153 -21.10 -4.62 -6.22
CA SER A 153 -22.30 -5.31 -5.72
C SER A 153 -23.55 -4.44 -5.49
N ASN A 154 -23.41 -3.11 -5.33
CA ASN A 154 -24.55 -2.20 -5.07
C ASN A 154 -24.90 -1.26 -6.23
N LEU A 155 -24.08 -1.19 -7.29
CA LEU A 155 -24.38 -0.34 -8.45
C LEU A 155 -25.41 -1.01 -9.35
N SER A 156 -26.41 -0.25 -9.77
CA SER A 156 -27.36 -0.68 -10.79
C SER A 156 -26.65 -0.94 -12.12
N VAL A 157 -27.30 -1.69 -13.01
CA VAL A 157 -26.77 -2.00 -14.35
C VAL A 157 -26.43 -0.71 -15.10
N GLU A 158 -27.31 0.28 -15.03
CA GLU A 158 -27.12 1.57 -15.67
C GLU A 158 -25.93 2.33 -15.09
N GLU A 159 -25.77 2.36 -13.77
CA GLU A 159 -24.66 3.05 -13.11
C GLU A 159 -23.30 2.46 -13.52
N ARG A 160 -23.23 1.14 -13.72
CA ARG A 160 -22.02 0.46 -14.22
C ARG A 160 -21.69 0.87 -15.66
N VAL A 161 -22.70 0.93 -16.52
CA VAL A 161 -22.55 1.36 -17.92
C VAL A 161 -22.19 2.85 -18.01
N GLU A 162 -22.82 3.70 -17.21
CA GLU A 162 -22.45 5.12 -17.11
C GLU A 162 -20.99 5.29 -16.68
N LEU A 163 -20.55 4.55 -15.65
CA LEU A 163 -19.17 4.62 -15.17
C LEU A 163 -18.16 4.21 -16.25
N LEU A 164 -18.49 3.19 -17.03
CA LEU A 164 -17.69 2.73 -18.17
C LEU A 164 -17.54 3.86 -19.21
N PHE A 165 -18.65 4.49 -19.58
CA PHE A 165 -18.69 5.55 -20.59
C PHE A 165 -17.98 6.84 -20.15
N ARG A 166 -18.14 7.26 -18.88
CA ARG A 166 -17.40 8.42 -18.34
C ARG A 166 -15.88 8.23 -18.38
N LYS A 167 -15.42 6.98 -18.26
CA LYS A 167 -13.98 6.63 -18.34
C LYS A 167 -13.49 6.42 -19.78
N PHE A 168 -14.37 6.44 -20.77
CA PHE A 168 -14.04 6.12 -22.16
C PHE A 168 -12.99 7.06 -22.77
N HIS A 169 -13.08 8.38 -22.54
CA HIS A 169 -12.09 9.33 -23.10
C HIS A 169 -10.67 9.05 -22.62
N ARG A 170 -10.50 8.69 -21.34
CA ARG A 170 -9.20 8.28 -20.79
C ARG A 170 -8.72 6.99 -21.45
N PHE A 171 -9.60 6.00 -21.58
CA PHE A 171 -9.31 4.74 -22.27
C PHE A 171 -8.85 4.99 -23.73
N ALA A 172 -9.56 5.82 -24.49
CA ALA A 172 -9.19 6.18 -25.86
C ALA A 172 -7.83 6.90 -25.93
N LYS A 173 -7.54 7.81 -24.98
CA LYS A 173 -6.21 8.44 -24.88
C LYS A 173 -5.10 7.42 -24.65
N ASP A 174 -5.30 6.46 -23.74
CA ASP A 174 -4.32 5.42 -23.46
C ASP A 174 -4.07 4.50 -24.68
N LEU A 175 -5.11 4.25 -25.49
CA LEU A 175 -4.99 3.51 -26.75
C LEU A 175 -4.15 4.24 -27.82
N SER A 176 -4.16 5.58 -27.81
CA SER A 176 -3.40 6.39 -28.76
C SER A 176 -1.90 6.38 -28.49
N VAL A 177 -1.46 6.01 -27.28
CA VAL A 177 -0.04 5.98 -26.88
C VAL A 177 0.48 4.55 -26.82
N ARG A 178 1.21 4.12 -27.85
CA ARG A 178 1.77 2.76 -27.92
C ARG A 178 3.30 2.73 -27.85
N LYS A 179 3.81 1.85 -26.99
CA LYS A 179 5.26 1.57 -26.86
C LYS A 179 5.78 0.78 -28.06
N ARG A 180 7.11 0.79 -28.22
CA ARG A 180 7.87 -0.04 -29.19
C ARG A 180 7.54 0.27 -30.66
N ASN A 181 7.32 1.55 -30.98
CA ASN A 181 7.15 2.03 -32.36
C ASN A 181 5.98 1.37 -33.12
N ARG A 182 4.89 1.06 -32.41
CA ARG A 182 3.67 0.48 -32.99
C ARG A 182 2.69 1.58 -33.38
N PRO A 183 1.92 1.43 -34.48
CA PRO A 183 0.85 2.38 -34.82
C PRO A 183 -0.16 2.51 -33.69
N ALA A 184 -0.48 3.76 -33.35
CA ALA A 184 -1.51 4.13 -32.38
C ALA A 184 -2.86 3.51 -32.77
N LEU A 185 -3.69 3.20 -31.76
CA LEU A 185 -5.09 2.89 -31.99
C LEU A 185 -5.86 4.19 -31.77
N LEU A 186 -6.17 4.87 -32.87
CA LEU A 186 -6.91 6.13 -32.87
C LEU A 186 -8.40 5.84 -32.90
N VAL A 187 -9.18 6.75 -32.32
CA VAL A 187 -10.64 6.77 -32.40
C VAL A 187 -10.99 7.95 -33.29
N GLU A 188 -11.26 7.67 -34.57
CA GLU A 188 -11.39 8.70 -35.61
C GLU A 188 -12.85 9.00 -35.93
N ASP A 189 -13.74 8.01 -35.80
CA ASP A 189 -15.16 8.15 -36.10
C ASP A 189 -16.08 7.34 -35.14
N GLU A 190 -17.38 7.45 -35.39
CA GLU A 190 -18.43 6.79 -34.60
C GLU A 190 -18.31 5.26 -34.62
N TYR A 191 -17.83 4.66 -35.73
CA TYR A 191 -17.65 3.22 -35.84
C TYR A 191 -16.49 2.73 -34.97
N ASP A 192 -15.40 3.50 -34.84
CA ASP A 192 -14.33 3.19 -33.90
C ASP A 192 -14.85 3.22 -32.45
N VAL A 193 -15.71 4.18 -32.12
CA VAL A 193 -16.34 4.26 -30.79
C VAL A 193 -17.21 3.02 -30.56
N GLN A 194 -18.07 2.67 -31.52
CA GLN A 194 -18.92 1.47 -31.46
C GLN A 194 -18.08 0.20 -31.29
N TYR A 195 -17.04 0.01 -32.08
CA TYR A 195 -16.16 -1.16 -32.00
C TYR A 195 -15.56 -1.34 -30.61
N LEU A 196 -15.08 -0.25 -30.01
CA LEU A 196 -14.49 -0.26 -28.67
C LEU A 196 -15.54 -0.43 -27.57
N VAL A 197 -16.67 0.27 -27.67
CA VAL A 197 -17.80 0.13 -26.72
C VAL A 197 -18.32 -1.29 -26.69
N PHE A 198 -18.45 -1.95 -27.84
CA PHE A 198 -18.84 -3.35 -27.91
C PHE A 198 -17.92 -4.25 -27.08
N ALA A 199 -16.61 -4.11 -27.28
CA ALA A 199 -15.61 -4.90 -26.55
C ALA A 199 -15.70 -4.66 -25.04
N LEU A 200 -15.90 -3.40 -24.63
CA LEU A 200 -16.03 -3.02 -23.23
C LEU A 200 -17.31 -3.57 -22.59
N LEU A 201 -18.46 -3.48 -23.26
CA LEU A 201 -19.74 -3.99 -22.76
C LEU A 201 -19.69 -5.51 -22.54
N ARG A 202 -19.05 -6.26 -23.46
CA ARG A 202 -18.90 -7.72 -23.31
C ARG A 202 -18.01 -8.17 -22.15
N MET A 203 -17.24 -7.26 -21.54
CA MET A 203 -16.54 -7.60 -20.29
C MET A 203 -17.52 -7.76 -19.12
N TYR A 204 -18.67 -7.10 -19.19
CA TYR A 204 -19.67 -7.06 -18.11
C TYR A 204 -20.91 -7.90 -18.40
N PHE A 205 -21.33 -7.99 -19.67
CA PHE A 205 -22.54 -8.68 -20.07
C PHE A 205 -22.21 -9.86 -20.99
N SER A 206 -22.80 -11.01 -20.69
CA SER A 206 -22.64 -12.24 -21.48
C SER A 206 -23.38 -12.19 -22.82
N ASN A 207 -24.48 -11.43 -22.90
CA ASN A 207 -25.39 -11.38 -24.05
C ASN A 207 -25.55 -9.96 -24.59
N VAL A 208 -24.48 -9.43 -25.19
CA VAL A 208 -24.50 -8.17 -25.94
C VAL A 208 -24.70 -8.46 -27.42
N LYS A 209 -25.78 -7.94 -28.00
CA LYS A 209 -26.07 -8.01 -29.42
C LYS A 209 -25.67 -6.69 -30.07
N SER A 210 -24.95 -6.76 -31.19
CA SER A 210 -24.55 -5.61 -32.00
C SER A 210 -25.12 -5.76 -33.40
N GLU A 211 -25.49 -4.64 -34.02
CA GLU A 211 -25.99 -4.61 -35.41
C GLU A 211 -25.04 -5.32 -36.40
N ASP A 212 -23.73 -5.09 -36.29
CA ASP A 212 -22.74 -5.54 -37.29
C ASP A 212 -22.34 -7.02 -37.15
N ILE A 213 -22.47 -7.60 -35.94
CA ILE A 213 -21.89 -8.91 -35.62
C ILE A 213 -22.95 -10.03 -35.62
N ALA A 214 -24.24 -9.70 -35.55
CA ALA A 214 -25.33 -10.67 -35.60
C ALA A 214 -26.54 -10.14 -36.40
N PRO A 215 -26.64 -10.44 -37.71
CA PRO A 215 -27.83 -10.08 -38.47
C PRO A 215 -29.05 -10.82 -37.89
N ASN A 216 -29.97 -10.04 -37.31
CA ASN A 216 -31.36 -10.37 -36.93
C ASN A 216 -31.69 -11.86 -36.78
N VAL A 217 -31.44 -12.44 -35.59
CA VAL A 217 -32.05 -13.74 -35.21
C VAL A 217 -33.51 -13.57 -34.73
N LEU A 218 -33.99 -12.34 -34.50
CA LEU A 218 -35.38 -12.08 -34.13
C LEU A 218 -35.94 -10.95 -34.99
N GLY A 219 -36.96 -11.29 -35.77
CA GLY A 219 -37.48 -10.46 -36.85
C GLY A 219 -38.04 -9.10 -36.41
N GLY A 220 -37.75 -8.10 -37.24
CA GLY A 220 -38.57 -6.91 -37.43
C GLY A 220 -38.48 -5.83 -36.35
N GLY A 221 -37.70 -4.80 -36.64
CA GLY A 221 -37.92 -3.44 -36.10
C GLY A 221 -36.74 -2.85 -35.34
N SER A 222 -36.16 -1.81 -35.91
CA SER A 222 -35.11 -0.93 -35.37
C SER A 222 -33.68 -1.47 -35.28
N ARG A 223 -32.78 -0.78 -36.00
CA ARG A 223 -31.33 -0.87 -35.89
C ARG A 223 -30.90 -0.12 -34.62
N VAL A 224 -30.40 -0.86 -33.64
CA VAL A 224 -29.72 -0.39 -32.42
C VAL A 224 -28.24 -0.65 -32.57
N ASP A 225 -27.39 0.24 -32.06
CA ASP A 225 -25.96 -0.07 -31.96
C ASP A 225 -25.73 -1.30 -31.06
N PHE A 226 -26.30 -1.30 -29.85
CA PHE A 226 -26.24 -2.44 -28.93
C PHE A 226 -27.55 -2.71 -28.18
N SER A 227 -27.92 -3.99 -28.12
CA SER A 227 -29.00 -4.50 -27.27
C SER A 227 -28.45 -5.48 -26.24
N ILE A 228 -28.88 -5.34 -24.99
CA ILE A 228 -28.57 -6.21 -23.86
C ILE A 228 -29.90 -6.74 -23.30
N PRO A 229 -30.47 -7.79 -23.93
CA PRO A 229 -31.85 -8.22 -23.66
C PRO A 229 -32.10 -8.64 -22.22
N ASP A 230 -31.12 -9.29 -21.60
CA ASP A 230 -31.23 -9.82 -20.25
C ASP A 230 -31.38 -8.69 -19.20
N GLU A 231 -30.95 -7.48 -19.56
CA GLU A 231 -31.04 -6.27 -18.74
C GLU A 231 -32.11 -5.28 -19.25
N GLU A 232 -32.90 -5.65 -20.25
CA GLU A 232 -33.90 -4.79 -20.93
C GLU A 232 -33.32 -3.43 -21.35
N LEU A 233 -32.04 -3.42 -21.75
CA LEU A 233 -31.23 -2.23 -21.98
C LEU A 233 -30.78 -2.12 -23.44
N VAL A 234 -30.82 -0.90 -23.97
CA VAL A 234 -30.24 -0.50 -25.25
C VAL A 234 -29.17 0.57 -25.03
N VAL A 235 -28.08 0.47 -25.78
CA VAL A 235 -27.05 1.51 -25.85
C VAL A 235 -26.99 2.01 -27.29
N GLU A 236 -27.09 3.33 -27.47
CA GLU A 236 -26.84 4.01 -28.73
C GLU A 236 -25.60 4.89 -28.61
N VAL A 237 -24.72 4.85 -29.61
CA VAL A 237 -23.44 5.55 -29.62
C VAL A 237 -23.49 6.69 -30.64
N LYS A 238 -22.92 7.84 -30.24
CA LYS A 238 -22.72 8.99 -31.12
C LYS A 238 -21.32 9.52 -30.96
N MET A 239 -20.67 9.85 -32.07
CA MET A 239 -19.43 10.64 -32.03
C MET A 239 -19.71 12.04 -32.57
N ALA A 240 -19.49 13.05 -31.71
CA ALA A 240 -19.58 14.43 -32.13
C ALA A 240 -18.45 14.75 -33.12
N ARG A 241 -18.80 15.55 -34.12
CA ARG A 241 -17.89 15.97 -35.20
C ARG A 241 -18.16 17.42 -35.54
N ALA A 242 -17.23 18.07 -36.23
CA ALA A 242 -17.32 19.50 -36.54
C ALA A 242 -18.62 19.95 -37.25
N SER A 243 -19.29 19.05 -37.97
CA SER A 243 -20.58 19.32 -38.64
C SER A 243 -21.81 19.10 -37.75
N MET A 244 -21.64 18.50 -36.57
CA MET A 244 -22.71 18.20 -35.63
C MET A 244 -22.96 19.42 -34.73
N THR A 245 -24.22 19.86 -34.70
CA THR A 245 -24.70 20.93 -33.82
C THR A 245 -25.49 20.34 -32.66
N ASP A 246 -25.63 21.07 -31.56
CA ASP A 246 -26.51 20.70 -30.44
C ASP A 246 -27.92 20.32 -30.93
N ARG A 247 -28.45 21.03 -31.94
CA ARG A 247 -29.76 20.75 -32.53
C ARG A 247 -29.78 19.46 -33.33
N SER A 248 -28.79 19.22 -34.20
CA SER A 248 -28.77 17.99 -35.00
C SER A 248 -28.59 16.75 -34.12
N LEU A 249 -27.75 16.85 -33.08
CA LEU A 249 -27.62 15.79 -32.07
C LEU A 249 -28.96 15.55 -31.37
N ALA A 250 -29.66 16.62 -30.95
CA ALA A 250 -30.96 16.52 -30.33
C ALA A 250 -32.01 15.87 -31.25
N ASP A 251 -32.06 16.27 -32.52
CA ASP A 251 -32.99 15.70 -33.51
C ASP A 251 -32.74 14.18 -33.69
N GLU A 252 -31.49 13.74 -33.72
CA GLU A 252 -31.12 12.31 -33.76
C GLU A 252 -31.60 11.57 -32.49
N LEU A 253 -31.28 12.10 -31.31
CA LEU A 253 -31.68 11.54 -30.01
C LEU A 253 -33.20 11.38 -29.90
N ILE A 254 -33.98 12.40 -30.30
CA ILE A 254 -35.45 12.36 -30.28
C ILE A 254 -35.98 11.24 -31.17
N LEU A 255 -35.42 11.10 -32.38
CA LEU A 255 -35.85 10.07 -33.33
C LEU A 255 -35.60 8.66 -32.77
N ASP A 256 -34.47 8.45 -32.10
CA ASP A 256 -34.15 7.17 -31.49
C ASP A 256 -35.06 6.90 -30.28
N ILE A 257 -35.29 7.87 -29.40
CA ILE A 257 -36.24 7.74 -28.28
C ILE A 257 -37.64 7.37 -28.79
N ALA A 258 -38.16 8.08 -29.79
CA ALA A 258 -39.48 7.82 -30.36
C ALA A 258 -39.58 6.40 -30.96
N ARG A 259 -38.49 5.92 -31.57
CA ARG A 259 -38.41 4.57 -32.12
C ARG A 259 -38.50 3.52 -31.01
N TYR A 260 -37.79 3.68 -29.90
CA TYR A 260 -37.77 2.69 -28.82
C TYR A 260 -38.96 2.76 -27.87
N GLN A 261 -39.61 3.91 -27.73
CA GLN A 261 -40.87 4.00 -26.99
C GLN A 261 -41.96 3.06 -27.52
N SER A 262 -41.87 2.64 -28.79
CA SER A 262 -42.79 1.67 -29.39
C SER A 262 -42.43 0.20 -29.13
N HIS A 263 -41.24 -0.09 -28.58
CA HIS A 263 -40.74 -1.45 -28.34
C HIS A 263 -40.87 -1.84 -26.86
N THR A 264 -41.75 -2.80 -26.55
CA THR A 264 -42.04 -3.20 -25.15
C THR A 264 -40.94 -4.01 -24.47
N ALA A 265 -39.93 -4.48 -25.19
CA ALA A 265 -38.83 -5.30 -24.66
C ALA A 265 -37.68 -4.47 -24.07
N CYS A 266 -37.65 -3.16 -24.31
CA CYS A 266 -36.61 -2.24 -23.81
C CYS A 266 -37.23 -1.30 -22.77
N LYS A 267 -36.65 -1.26 -21.57
CA LYS A 267 -37.07 -0.35 -20.50
C LYS A 267 -36.14 0.84 -20.34
N THR A 268 -34.88 0.67 -20.73
CA THR A 268 -33.85 1.69 -20.58
C THR A 268 -33.07 1.87 -21.89
N ILE A 269 -32.89 3.12 -22.29
CA ILE A 269 -31.95 3.51 -23.35
C ILE A 269 -30.85 4.40 -22.77
N ILE A 270 -29.59 4.07 -23.06
CA ILE A 270 -28.43 4.88 -22.72
C ILE A 270 -27.82 5.41 -24.01
N PHE A 271 -27.80 6.72 -24.17
CA PHE A 271 -27.06 7.39 -25.23
C PHE A 271 -25.64 7.71 -24.75
N PHE A 272 -24.65 7.21 -25.47
CA PHE A 272 -23.25 7.53 -25.26
C PHE A 272 -22.77 8.51 -26.33
N VAL A 273 -22.53 9.75 -25.96
CA VAL A 273 -22.02 10.79 -26.85
C VAL A 273 -20.55 11.04 -26.56
N TYR A 274 -19.68 10.61 -27.46
CA TYR A 274 -18.25 10.87 -27.40
C TYR A 274 -17.91 12.16 -28.16
N ASP A 275 -17.44 13.17 -27.44
CA ASP A 275 -17.12 14.50 -27.97
C ASP A 275 -15.73 14.93 -27.51
N PRO A 276 -14.64 14.31 -28.01
CA PRO A 276 -13.28 14.57 -27.53
C PRO A 276 -12.81 16.01 -27.79
N ASP A 277 -13.40 16.69 -28.77
CA ASP A 277 -13.02 18.01 -29.24
C ASP A 277 -13.97 19.13 -28.77
N GLY A 278 -15.01 18.81 -27.99
CA GLY A 278 -15.93 19.77 -27.39
C GLY A 278 -16.79 20.53 -28.40
N HIS A 279 -17.33 19.83 -29.40
CA HIS A 279 -18.23 20.38 -30.40
C HIS A 279 -19.62 20.73 -29.83
N ILE A 280 -20.10 19.98 -28.85
CA ILE A 280 -21.40 20.19 -28.20
C ILE A 280 -21.25 21.25 -27.12
N ARG A 281 -22.00 22.35 -27.24
CA ARG A 281 -21.79 23.53 -26.40
C ARG A 281 -22.40 23.40 -25.02
N ASN A 282 -23.56 22.76 -24.91
CA ASN A 282 -24.29 22.63 -23.64
C ASN A 282 -24.75 21.20 -23.36
N PRO A 283 -23.80 20.27 -23.11
CA PRO A 283 -24.13 18.86 -22.84
C PRO A 283 -25.01 18.70 -21.59
N THR A 284 -24.82 19.55 -20.58
CA THR A 284 -25.61 19.53 -19.33
C THR A 284 -27.10 19.82 -19.57
N ALA A 285 -27.42 20.80 -20.42
CA ALA A 285 -28.81 21.11 -20.75
C ALA A 285 -29.46 19.97 -21.53
N LEU A 286 -28.78 19.46 -22.57
CA LEU A 286 -29.28 18.34 -23.37
C LEU A 286 -29.53 17.10 -22.49
N LYS A 287 -28.58 16.74 -21.62
CA LYS A 287 -28.73 15.63 -20.69
C LYS A 287 -30.00 15.77 -19.83
N LYS A 288 -30.23 16.95 -19.27
CA LYS A 288 -31.40 17.20 -18.41
C LYS A 288 -32.71 17.12 -19.18
N GLU A 289 -32.74 17.67 -20.40
CA GLU A 289 -33.92 17.66 -21.27
C GLU A 289 -34.29 16.23 -21.68
N PHE A 290 -33.31 15.43 -22.12
CA PHE A 290 -33.54 14.07 -22.59
C PHE A 290 -33.90 13.08 -21.48
N CYS A 291 -33.32 13.21 -20.29
CA CYS A 291 -33.73 12.39 -19.15
C CYS A 291 -35.20 12.61 -18.76
N ALA A 292 -35.82 13.72 -19.15
CA ALA A 292 -37.23 14.03 -18.92
C ALA A 292 -38.12 13.79 -20.16
N ALA A 293 -37.59 13.25 -21.26
CA ALA A 293 -38.29 13.18 -22.54
C ALA A 293 -39.33 12.04 -22.64
N SER A 294 -39.41 11.14 -21.66
CA SER A 294 -40.20 9.92 -21.78
C SER A 294 -40.64 9.36 -20.42
N ASP A 295 -41.94 9.10 -20.26
CA ASP A 295 -42.50 8.41 -19.08
C ASP A 295 -42.47 6.88 -19.19
N LYS A 296 -42.34 6.34 -20.42
CA LYS A 296 -42.44 4.89 -20.70
C LYS A 296 -41.11 4.18 -20.84
N LEU A 297 -40.07 4.94 -21.15
CA LEU A 297 -38.71 4.48 -21.44
C LEU A 297 -37.77 5.35 -20.63
N LYS A 298 -36.95 4.74 -19.77
CA LYS A 298 -35.92 5.45 -19.00
C LYS A 298 -34.81 5.87 -19.95
N VAL A 299 -34.59 7.18 -20.09
CA VAL A 299 -33.55 7.73 -20.97
C VAL A 299 -32.40 8.24 -20.12
N ILE A 300 -31.19 7.81 -20.46
CA ILE A 300 -29.94 8.28 -19.83
C ILE A 300 -29.03 8.79 -20.95
N VAL A 301 -28.41 9.94 -20.75
CA VAL A 301 -27.42 10.49 -21.70
C VAL A 301 -26.09 10.68 -20.98
N VAL A 302 -25.04 10.12 -21.54
CA VAL A 302 -23.67 10.20 -21.03
C VAL A 302 -22.79 10.87 -22.09
N PHE A 303 -22.21 12.00 -21.73
CA PHE A 303 -21.18 12.66 -22.53
C PHE A 303 -19.80 12.23 -22.02
N ALA A 304 -18.86 11.99 -22.95
CA ALA A 304 -17.45 11.81 -22.61
C ALA A 304 -16.55 12.61 -23.56
N PRO A 305 -15.56 13.35 -23.04
CA PRO A 305 -15.32 13.57 -21.61
C PRO A 305 -16.43 14.38 -20.92
N ASP A 306 -16.53 14.25 -19.59
CA ASP A 306 -17.42 15.05 -18.74
C ASP A 306 -16.70 16.39 -18.48
N TYR A 307 -17.11 17.46 -19.16
CA TYR A 307 -16.52 18.80 -19.10
C TYR A 307 -17.09 19.64 -17.95
#